data_AF-A0A2K4KTK8-F1
#
_entry.id   AF-A0A2K4KTK8-F1
#
_cell.length_a   1.000
_cell.length_b   1.000
_cell.length_c   1.000
_cell.angle_alpha   90.00
_cell.angle_beta   90.00
_cell.angle_gamma   90.00
#
_symmetry.space_group_name_H-M   'P 1'
#
loop_
_entity.id
_entity.type
_entity.pdbx_description
1 polymer ?
#
loop_
_entity_poly.entity_id
_entity_poly.type
_entity_poly.pdbx_seq_one_letter_code
_entity_poly.pdbx_strand_id
1 'polypeptide(L)'
;MPVHDLSWSARLKLSLLAGGLIVTLLTLGGCATVDARTTAYVGVEHPAPTLPSEVVVLRTEPLRPHVRLGEILIDASVDPAPPITQVEEKLRDEAAKLGGDAVVVVYDHIQAVGAYVNGPLWARDVQTIEGRKLKGIVIKYR
;
A
#
# COMPACT_ATOMS: atom_id res chain seq x y z
N MET A 1 -53.73 -4.69 32.28
CA MET A 1 -52.95 -5.56 31.37
C MET A 1 -51.47 -5.34 31.67
N PRO A 2 -50.79 -6.25 32.40
CA PRO A 2 -49.38 -6.07 32.72
C PRO A 2 -48.53 -6.48 31.51
N VAL A 3 -47.70 -5.55 31.03
CA VAL A 3 -46.71 -5.80 29.98
C VAL A 3 -45.46 -6.35 30.66
N HIS A 4 -45.01 -7.51 30.17
CA HIS A 4 -43.92 -8.31 30.70
C HIS A 4 -42.66 -7.52 31.06
N ASP A 5 -42.25 -7.64 32.33
CA ASP A 5 -40.91 -7.34 32.81
C ASP A 5 -39.89 -8.23 32.09
N LEU A 6 -39.15 -7.66 31.13
CA LEU A 6 -37.98 -8.33 30.59
C LEU A 6 -36.90 -8.39 31.68
N SER A 7 -36.63 -9.59 32.18
CA SER A 7 -35.71 -9.82 33.29
C SER A 7 -34.33 -9.22 33.02
N TRP A 8 -33.74 -8.61 34.05
CA TRP A 8 -32.38 -8.04 34.06
C TRP A 8 -31.33 -8.97 33.42
N SER A 9 -31.50 -10.28 33.61
CA SER A 9 -30.65 -11.33 33.03
C SER A 9 -30.67 -11.37 31.50
N ALA A 10 -31.78 -11.04 30.85
CA ALA A 10 -31.88 -10.98 29.39
C ALA A 10 -31.11 -9.77 28.83
N ARG A 11 -31.15 -8.62 29.52
CA ARG A 11 -30.39 -7.42 29.13
C ARG A 11 -28.87 -7.64 29.29
N LEU A 12 -28.44 -8.31 30.35
CA LEU A 12 -27.02 -8.62 30.59
C LEU A 12 -26.47 -9.62 29.56
N LYS A 13 -27.25 -10.65 29.23
CA LYS A 13 -26.89 -11.63 28.17
C LYS A 13 -26.83 -10.97 26.79
N LEU A 14 -27.73 -10.03 26.49
CA LEU A 14 -27.74 -9.30 25.23
C LEU A 14 -26.52 -8.39 25.08
N SER A 15 -26.10 -7.69 26.15
CA SER A 15 -24.88 -6.87 26.14
C SER A 15 -23.59 -7.70 26.02
N LEU A 16 -23.54 -8.89 26.64
CA LEU A 16 -22.40 -9.80 26.50
C LEU A 16 -22.28 -10.37 25.08
N LEU A 17 -23.40 -10.72 24.46
CA LEU A 17 -23.45 -11.17 23.07
C LEU A 17 -23.08 -10.05 22.09
N ALA A 18 -23.58 -8.83 22.31
CA ALA A 18 -23.23 -7.67 21.50
C ALA A 18 -21.74 -7.30 21.65
N GLY A 19 -21.20 -7.31 22.88
CA GLY A 19 -19.79 -7.07 23.13
C GLY A 19 -18.88 -8.13 22.49
N GLY A 20 -19.27 -9.41 22.60
CA GLY A 20 -18.54 -10.51 21.95
C GLY A 20 -18.53 -10.39 20.42
N LEU A 21 -19.65 -10.00 19.82
CA LEU A 21 -19.74 -9.82 18.36
C LEU A 21 -18.82 -8.69 17.88
N ILE A 22 -18.80 -7.56 18.58
CA ILE A 22 -17.94 -6.41 18.23
C ILE A 22 -16.46 -6.79 18.31
N VAL A 23 -16.03 -7.48 19.37
CA VAL A 23 -14.64 -7.92 19.50
C VAL A 23 -14.25 -8.86 18.36
N THR A 24 -15.16 -9.75 17.97
CA THR A 24 -14.91 -10.69 16.87
C THR A 24 -14.75 -9.94 15.54
N LEU A 25 -15.62 -8.96 15.23
CA LEU A 25 -15.51 -8.15 14.02
C LEU A 25 -14.21 -7.32 13.94
N LEU A 26 -13.69 -6.80 15.05
CA LEU A 26 -12.42 -6.04 15.04
C LEU A 26 -11.20 -6.92 14.75
N THR A 27 -11.25 -8.21 15.05
CA THR A 27 -10.13 -9.13 14.80
C THR A 27 -10.02 -9.63 13.36
N LEU A 28 -11.02 -9.39 12.50
CA LEU A 28 -10.99 -9.80 11.09
C LEU A 28 -10.39 -8.74 10.14
N GLY A 29 -9.79 -7.66 10.67
CA GLY A 29 -9.10 -6.67 9.83
C GLY A 29 -7.91 -7.28 9.11
N GLY A 30 -7.98 -7.37 7.78
CA GLY A 30 -6.81 -7.69 6.95
C GLY A 30 -5.79 -6.55 6.99
N CYS A 31 -4.50 -6.87 7.09
CA CYS A 31 -3.44 -5.86 6.99
C CYS A 31 -3.17 -5.55 5.52
N ALA A 32 -3.32 -4.28 5.12
CA ALA A 32 -2.78 -3.80 3.86
C ALA A 32 -1.27 -3.58 3.99
N THR A 33 -0.49 -3.92 2.97
CA THR A 33 0.97 -3.73 2.96
C THR A 33 1.40 -2.82 1.82
N VAL A 34 2.42 -1.99 2.07
CA VAL A 34 3.05 -1.10 1.08
C VAL A 34 4.56 -1.15 1.28
N ASP A 35 5.25 -1.82 0.38
CA ASP A 35 6.70 -1.93 0.35
C ASP A 35 7.29 -1.10 -0.79
N ALA A 36 8.51 -0.61 -0.60
CA ALA A 36 9.21 0.20 -1.60
C ALA A 36 10.64 -0.30 -1.82
N ARG A 37 11.08 -0.29 -3.08
CA ARG A 37 12.45 -0.58 -3.48
C ARG A 37 12.98 0.57 -4.31
N THR A 38 14.08 1.13 -3.88
CA THR A 38 14.69 2.32 -4.50
C THR A 38 16.01 1.94 -5.14
N THR A 39 16.19 2.26 -6.43
CA THR A 39 17.41 2.01 -7.20
C THR A 39 17.94 3.31 -7.78
N ALA A 40 19.11 3.72 -7.31
CA ALA A 40 19.83 4.90 -7.79
C ALA A 40 20.53 4.60 -9.14
N TYR A 41 20.53 5.57 -10.05
CA TYR A 41 21.27 5.43 -11.31
C TYR A 41 22.77 5.67 -11.11
N VAL A 42 23.59 4.87 -11.78
CA VAL A 42 25.05 5.03 -11.73
C VAL A 42 25.50 6.18 -12.65
N GLY A 43 26.50 6.95 -12.20
CA GLY A 43 27.12 8.01 -12.99
C GLY A 43 26.37 9.35 -13.01
N VAL A 44 25.29 9.49 -12.24
CA VAL A 44 24.64 10.78 -11.97
C VAL A 44 25.05 11.32 -10.60
N GLU A 45 25.17 12.64 -10.49
CA GLU A 45 25.41 13.31 -9.21
C GLU A 45 24.17 13.15 -8.35
N HIS A 46 24.36 12.64 -7.12
CA HIS A 46 23.28 12.46 -6.16
C HIS A 46 23.29 13.64 -5.19
N PRO A 47 22.29 14.53 -5.27
CA PRO A 47 22.15 15.60 -4.30
C PRO A 47 21.89 15.06 -2.90
N ALA A 48 22.11 15.90 -1.89
CA ALA A 48 21.71 15.58 -0.53
C ALA A 48 20.19 15.29 -0.46
N PRO A 49 19.75 14.45 0.50
CA PRO A 49 18.34 14.19 0.71
C PRO A 49 17.51 15.47 0.88
N THR A 50 16.33 15.51 0.27
CA THR A 50 15.37 16.62 0.33
C THR A 50 14.28 16.35 1.38
N LEU A 51 13.35 17.29 1.59
CA LEU A 51 12.20 17.08 2.45
C LEU A 51 11.08 16.34 1.69
N PRO A 52 10.49 15.27 2.24
CA PRO A 52 9.38 14.55 1.60
C PRO A 52 8.18 15.44 1.23
N SER A 53 7.93 16.50 2.01
CA SER A 53 6.87 17.47 1.76
C SER A 53 7.10 18.34 0.52
N GLU A 54 8.35 18.48 0.08
CA GLU A 54 8.72 19.27 -1.10
C GLU A 54 8.67 18.43 -2.39
N VAL A 55 8.65 17.10 -2.27
CA VAL A 55 8.61 16.18 -3.41
C VAL A 55 7.20 16.16 -4.02
N VAL A 56 7.13 16.46 -5.32
CA VAL A 56 5.87 16.42 -6.08
C VAL A 56 5.70 15.07 -6.78
N VAL A 57 4.55 14.42 -6.60
CA VAL A 57 4.18 13.22 -7.35
C VAL A 57 3.50 13.62 -8.65
N LEU A 58 4.11 13.27 -9.78
CA LEU A 58 3.64 13.58 -11.12
C LEU A 58 3.06 12.32 -11.77
N ARG A 59 1.94 12.48 -12.49
CA ARG A 59 1.31 11.39 -13.28
C ARG A 59 1.60 11.48 -14.77
N THR A 60 2.30 12.54 -15.17
CA THR A 60 2.70 12.82 -16.55
C THR A 60 4.14 13.27 -16.58
N GLU A 61 4.79 13.10 -17.72
CA GLU A 61 6.17 13.53 -17.91
C GLU A 61 6.28 15.07 -17.82
N PRO A 62 7.19 15.60 -17.00
CA PRO A 62 7.35 17.04 -16.85
C PRO A 62 8.07 17.65 -18.06
N LEU A 63 7.58 18.80 -18.51
CA LEU A 63 8.17 19.57 -19.62
C LEU A 63 9.43 20.35 -19.21
N ARG A 64 9.61 20.58 -17.90
CA ARG A 64 10.77 21.33 -17.39
C ARG A 64 12.05 20.48 -17.53
N PRO A 65 13.19 21.09 -17.90
CA PRO A 65 14.47 20.39 -17.93
C PRO A 65 14.78 19.75 -16.57
N HIS A 66 15.13 18.47 -16.60
CA HIS A 66 15.37 17.69 -15.39
C HIS A 66 16.44 16.61 -15.62
N VAL A 67 16.96 16.06 -14.52
CA VAL A 67 17.87 14.91 -14.49
C VAL A 67 17.18 13.78 -13.75
N ARG A 68 17.31 12.56 -14.25
CA ARG A 68 16.75 11.37 -13.59
C ARG A 68 17.78 10.83 -12.60
N LEU A 69 17.38 10.67 -11.34
CA LEU A 69 18.25 10.21 -10.26
C LEU A 69 18.13 8.71 -9.99
N GLY A 70 16.97 8.12 -10.28
CA GLY A 70 16.74 6.71 -10.05
C GLY A 70 15.30 6.28 -10.26
N GLU A 71 14.99 5.07 -9.81
CA GLU A 71 13.69 4.43 -9.91
C GLU A 71 13.22 3.98 -8.53
N ILE A 72 11.92 4.08 -8.29
CA ILE A 72 11.24 3.54 -7.11
C ILE A 72 10.20 2.54 -7.60
N LEU A 73 10.23 1.33 -7.06
CA LEU A 73 9.22 0.31 -7.26
C LEU A 73 8.42 0.16 -5.97
N ILE A 74 7.11 0.38 -6.05
CA ILE A 74 6.18 0.15 -4.94
C ILE A 74 5.44 -1.15 -5.18
N ASP A 75 5.43 -1.99 -4.16
CA ASP A 75 4.71 -3.24 -4.07
C ASP A 75 3.61 -3.08 -3.03
N ALA A 76 2.35 -3.12 -3.47
CA ALA A 76 1.18 -2.93 -2.61
C ALA A 76 0.22 -4.12 -2.66
N SER A 77 -0.42 -4.42 -1.54
CA SER A 77 -1.50 -5.41 -1.47
C SER A 77 -2.70 -4.99 -2.32
N VAL A 78 -3.41 -5.96 -2.89
CA VAL A 78 -4.66 -5.73 -3.66
C VAL A 78 -5.89 -5.87 -2.75
N ASP A 79 -5.87 -6.83 -1.83
CA ASP A 79 -6.94 -7.07 -0.87
C ASP A 79 -6.37 -7.32 0.54
N PRO A 80 -6.52 -6.37 1.50
CA PRO A 80 -7.13 -5.07 1.32
C PRO A 80 -6.19 -4.09 0.57
N ALA A 81 -6.76 -3.26 -0.30
CA ALA A 81 -6.01 -2.23 -1.00
C ALA A 81 -5.61 -1.09 -0.04
N PRO A 82 -4.32 -0.69 -0.01
CA PRO A 82 -3.90 0.44 0.81
C PRO A 82 -4.43 1.77 0.24
N PRO A 83 -4.66 2.78 1.09
CA PRO A 83 -5.03 4.12 0.65
C PRO A 83 -3.97 4.72 -0.29
N ILE A 84 -4.42 5.41 -1.34
CA ILE A 84 -3.52 6.07 -2.31
C ILE A 84 -2.58 7.07 -1.62
N THR A 85 -3.03 7.71 -0.54
CA THR A 85 -2.21 8.66 0.22
C THR A 85 -0.97 8.01 0.82
N GLN A 86 -1.07 6.76 1.32
CA GLN A 86 0.08 6.02 1.84
C GLN A 86 1.08 5.66 0.74
N VAL A 87 0.58 5.29 -0.44
CA VAL A 87 1.44 5.02 -1.61
C VAL A 87 2.17 6.28 -2.05
N GLU A 88 1.47 7.41 -2.14
CA GLU A 88 2.07 8.69 -2.52
C GLU A 88 3.05 9.22 -1.47
N GLU A 89 2.75 9.06 -0.18
CA GLU A 89 3.66 9.40 0.91
C GLU A 89 4.93 8.54 0.85
N LYS A 90 4.79 7.24 0.63
CA LYS A 90 5.94 6.34 0.47
C LYS A 90 6.80 6.71 -0.74
N LEU A 91 6.19 7.09 -1.85
CA LEU A 91 6.90 7.59 -3.02
C LEU A 91 7.68 8.87 -2.72
N ARG A 92 7.08 9.80 -1.97
CA ARG A 92 7.73 11.05 -1.55
C ARG A 92 8.93 10.78 -0.63
N ASP A 93 8.77 9.89 0.35
CA ASP A 93 9.84 9.53 1.28
C ASP A 93 11.05 8.92 0.56
N GLU A 94 10.81 7.97 -0.33
CA GLU A 94 11.89 7.31 -1.08
C GLU A 94 12.56 8.24 -2.09
N ALA A 95 11.80 9.13 -2.74
CA ALA A 95 12.33 10.12 -3.65
C ALA A 95 13.16 11.19 -2.91
N ALA A 96 12.72 11.57 -1.71
CA ALA A 96 13.42 12.52 -0.85
C ALA A 96 14.79 11.98 -0.42
N LYS A 97 14.91 10.68 -0.11
CA LYS A 97 16.19 10.03 0.19
C LYS A 97 17.20 10.13 -0.96
N LEU A 98 16.72 10.16 -2.20
CA LEU A 98 17.55 10.33 -3.39
C LEU A 98 17.85 11.80 -3.71
N GLY A 99 17.30 12.75 -2.95
CA GLY A 99 17.46 14.17 -3.21
C GLY A 99 16.63 14.70 -4.38
N GLY A 100 15.59 13.96 -4.79
CA GLY A 100 14.69 14.35 -5.88
C GLY A 100 13.75 15.49 -5.50
N ASP A 101 13.28 16.22 -6.51
CA ASP A 101 12.27 17.27 -6.38
C ASP A 101 10.88 16.78 -6.82
N ALA A 102 10.85 15.76 -7.69
CA ALA A 102 9.62 15.12 -8.12
C ALA A 102 9.81 13.65 -8.44
N VAL A 103 8.72 12.90 -8.39
CA VAL A 103 8.65 11.49 -8.82
C VAL A 103 7.57 11.33 -9.87
N VAL A 104 7.93 10.81 -11.04
CA VAL A 104 7.02 10.61 -12.17
C VAL A 104 6.54 9.16 -12.15
N VAL A 105 5.24 8.95 -11.97
CA VAL A 105 4.63 7.63 -12.01
C VAL A 105 4.49 7.20 -13.47
N VAL A 106 5.21 6.14 -13.85
CA VAL A 106 5.25 5.63 -15.24
C VAL A 106 4.38 4.39 -15.41
N TYR A 107 4.26 3.58 -14.37
CA TYR A 107 3.55 2.30 -14.43
C TYR A 107 2.77 2.09 -13.13
N ASP A 108 1.51 1.66 -13.23
CA ASP A 108 0.67 1.30 -12.09
C ASP A 108 -0.31 0.20 -12.52
N HIS A 109 -0.01 -1.05 -12.17
CA HIS A 109 -0.83 -2.20 -12.55
C HIS A 109 -0.90 -3.25 -11.45
N ILE A 110 -2.03 -3.95 -11.40
CA ILE A 110 -2.19 -5.19 -10.64
C ILE A 110 -1.68 -6.35 -11.49
N GLN A 111 -0.79 -7.16 -10.93
CA GLN A 111 -0.25 -8.34 -11.61
C GLN A 111 0.02 -9.49 -10.64
N ALA A 112 0.11 -10.71 -11.15
CA ALA A 112 0.50 -11.89 -10.38
C ALA A 112 1.93 -11.74 -9.86
N VAL A 113 2.11 -11.75 -8.54
CA VAL A 113 3.43 -11.66 -7.88
C VAL A 113 3.89 -12.99 -7.28
N GLY A 114 2.99 -13.98 -7.20
CA GLY A 114 3.29 -15.32 -6.74
C GLY A 114 2.15 -16.28 -7.03
N ALA A 115 2.34 -17.54 -6.67
CA ALA A 115 1.29 -18.54 -6.71
C ALA A 115 1.48 -19.54 -5.56
N TYR A 116 0.38 -19.89 -4.90
CA TYR A 116 0.35 -20.98 -3.93
C TYR A 116 -0.16 -22.23 -4.64
N VAL A 117 0.59 -23.32 -4.54
CA VAL A 117 0.26 -24.60 -5.15
C VAL A 117 -0.09 -25.58 -4.05
N ASN A 118 -1.34 -26.05 -4.04
CA ASN A 118 -1.83 -27.02 -3.07
C ASN A 118 -2.31 -28.30 -3.75
N GLY A 119 -2.27 -29.40 -3.00
CA GLY A 119 -2.92 -30.66 -3.38
C GLY A 119 -1.95 -31.82 -3.67
N PRO A 120 -2.50 -33.04 -3.83
CA PRO A 120 -1.73 -34.24 -4.15
C PRO A 120 -0.94 -34.09 -5.45
N LEU A 121 0.09 -34.92 -5.63
CA LEU A 121 0.98 -34.87 -6.82
C LEU A 121 0.24 -34.95 -8.17
N TRP A 122 -0.94 -35.58 -8.21
CA TRP A 122 -1.77 -35.77 -9.40
C TRP A 122 -3.01 -34.86 -9.48
N ALA A 123 -3.24 -33.99 -8.50
CA ALA A 123 -4.37 -33.06 -8.47
C ALA A 123 -3.95 -31.78 -7.73
N ARG A 124 -3.25 -30.90 -8.44
CA ARG A 124 -2.76 -29.64 -7.88
C ARG A 124 -3.64 -28.48 -8.31
N ASP A 125 -4.07 -27.70 -7.33
CA ASP A 125 -4.71 -26.41 -7.51
C ASP A 125 -3.66 -25.31 -7.41
N VAL A 126 -3.76 -24.32 -8.29
CA VAL A 126 -2.88 -23.14 -8.32
C VAL A 126 -3.70 -21.90 -8.01
N GLN A 127 -3.38 -21.24 -6.91
CA GLN A 127 -3.96 -19.96 -6.53
C GLN A 127 -2.95 -18.86 -6.76
N THR A 128 -3.26 -17.94 -7.67
CA THR A 128 -2.40 -16.80 -7.98
C THR A 128 -2.52 -15.75 -6.89
N ILE A 129 -1.37 -15.22 -6.44
CA ILE A 129 -1.29 -14.10 -5.51
C ILE A 129 -1.10 -12.84 -6.34
N GLU A 130 -2.06 -11.94 -6.28
CA GLU A 130 -2.01 -10.65 -6.98
C GLU A 130 -1.34 -9.58 -6.12
N GLY A 131 -0.58 -8.70 -6.75
CA GLY A 131 0.05 -7.54 -6.13
C GLY A 131 -0.04 -6.33 -7.06
N ARG A 132 -0.28 -5.15 -6.50
CA ARG A 132 -0.20 -3.89 -7.24
C ARG A 132 1.25 -3.44 -7.30
N LYS A 133 1.73 -3.18 -8.50
CA LYS A 133 3.11 -2.79 -8.80
C LYS A 133 3.09 -1.41 -9.43
N LEU A 134 3.78 -0.47 -8.80
CA LEU A 134 3.91 0.90 -9.27
C LEU A 134 5.38 1.26 -9.47
N LYS A 135 5.72 1.88 -10.60
CA LYS A 135 7.06 2.38 -10.91
C LYS A 135 7.06 3.90 -10.99
N GLY A 136 7.86 4.52 -10.14
CA GLY A 136 8.18 5.95 -10.16
C GLY A 136 9.61 6.19 -10.64
N ILE A 137 9.83 7.24 -11.44
CA ILE A 137 11.16 7.74 -11.78
C ILE A 137 11.40 9.01 -10.99
N VAL A 138 12.48 9.03 -10.20
CA VAL A 138 12.85 10.20 -9.40
C VAL A 138 13.64 11.18 -10.26
N ILE A 139 13.28 12.45 -10.17
CA ILE A 139 13.89 13.52 -10.95
C ILE A 139 14.32 14.70 -10.07
N LYS A 140 15.35 15.39 -10.53
CA LYS A 140 15.83 16.69 -10.04
C LYS A 140 15.61 17.72 -11.14
N TYR A 141 15.04 18.87 -10.83
CA TYR A 141 15.02 19.96 -11.80
C TYR A 141 16.42 20.57 -11.95
N ARG A 142 16.71 21.08 -13.15
CA ARG A 142 17.95 21.82 -13.42
C ARG A 142 17.78 23.30 -13.10
#